data_AF-A0A9D2TKT8-F1
#
_entry.id   AF-A0A9D2TKT8-F1
#
_cell.length_a   1.000
_cell.length_b   1.000
_cell.length_c   1.000
_cell.angle_alpha   90.00
_cell.angle_beta   90.00
_cell.angle_gamma   90.00
#
_symmetry.space_group_name_H-M   'P 1'
#
loop_
_entity.id
_entity.type
_entity.pdbx_description
1 polymer ?
#
loop_
_entity_poly.entity_id
_entity_poly.type
_entity_poly.pdbx_seq_one_letter_code
_entity_poly.pdbx_strand_id
1 'polypeptide(L)'
;MTEDQKKIKRYVNRLERHLRLPLELKVRINGDIGTEIQRRMESGQTVDQVFQEMGSPDEVAASFNHEFSEFEIRKNPIRFLFLIMAVMAAAGELWYIRALLQMQNMAESLNRIFLNPEEFGRGSVIAVCGFIAGCIAAYFIALYGRKETYVKYRKCIILSAVGFLAGMTAAVLPESTGALQWKIPFGMSDLVVEPGMIINIVVLIMSVKYFYTQKEKNS
;
A
#
# COMPACT_ATOMS: atom_id res chain seq x y z
N MET A 1 -30.75 -23.36 4.37
CA MET A 1 -29.89 -23.54 3.17
C MET A 1 -29.88 -25.02 2.84
N THR A 2 -30.29 -25.38 1.62
CA THR A 2 -30.24 -26.77 1.14
C THR A 2 -28.80 -27.20 0.83
N GLU A 3 -28.54 -28.51 0.75
CA GLU A 3 -27.19 -29.04 0.41
C GLU A 3 -26.71 -28.57 -0.97
N ASP A 4 -27.64 -28.46 -1.92
CA ASP A 4 -27.39 -27.94 -3.26
C ASP A 4 -26.93 -26.48 -3.24
N GLN A 5 -27.60 -25.62 -2.45
CA GLN A 5 -27.15 -24.23 -2.28
C GLN A 5 -25.76 -24.13 -1.65
N LYS A 6 -25.39 -25.07 -0.77
CA LYS A 6 -24.02 -25.11 -0.21
C LYS A 6 -22.99 -25.53 -1.26
N LYS A 7 -23.31 -26.48 -2.13
CA LYS A 7 -22.45 -26.89 -3.26
C LYS A 7 -22.20 -25.73 -4.21
N ILE A 8 -23.25 -25.01 -4.60
CA ILE A 8 -23.17 -23.82 -5.48
C ILE A 8 -22.31 -22.73 -4.85
N LYS A 9 -22.56 -22.39 -3.58
CA LYS A 9 -21.75 -21.40 -2.87
C LYS A 9 -20.28 -21.77 -2.80
N ARG A 10 -19.96 -23.06 -2.60
CA ARG A 10 -18.56 -23.55 -2.59
C ARG A 10 -17.90 -23.44 -3.96
N TYR A 11 -18.62 -23.79 -5.02
CA TYR A 11 -18.16 -23.68 -6.41
C TYR A 11 -17.84 -22.21 -6.74
N VAL A 12 -18.79 -21.33 -6.52
CA VAL A 12 -18.68 -19.88 -6.76
C VAL A 12 -17.54 -19.25 -5.95
N ASN A 13 -17.42 -19.58 -4.66
CA ASN A 13 -16.34 -19.05 -3.83
C ASN A 13 -14.95 -19.49 -4.32
N ARG A 14 -14.84 -20.71 -4.87
CA ARG A 14 -13.57 -21.18 -5.45
C ARG A 14 -13.25 -20.46 -6.75
N LEU A 15 -14.25 -20.26 -7.61
CA LEU A 15 -14.13 -19.46 -8.83
C LEU A 15 -13.64 -18.03 -8.50
N GLU A 16 -14.28 -17.35 -7.55
CA GLU A 16 -13.96 -15.97 -7.17
C GLU A 16 -12.50 -15.79 -6.71
N ARG A 17 -11.98 -16.77 -5.96
CA ARG A 17 -10.59 -16.78 -5.48
C ARG A 17 -9.58 -16.87 -6.60
N HIS A 18 -9.90 -17.60 -7.67
CA HIS A 18 -9.01 -17.78 -8.81
C HIS A 18 -9.17 -16.72 -9.92
N LEU A 19 -10.25 -15.93 -9.90
CA LEU A 19 -10.39 -14.76 -10.78
C LEU A 19 -9.36 -13.67 -10.42
N ARG A 20 -8.60 -13.20 -11.41
CA ARG A 20 -7.60 -12.12 -11.30
C ARG A 20 -8.10 -10.78 -11.85
N LEU A 21 -9.39 -10.55 -11.72
CA LEU A 21 -10.11 -9.42 -12.29
C LEU A 21 -10.45 -8.36 -11.23
N PRO A 22 -10.75 -7.11 -11.65
CA PRO A 22 -11.28 -6.06 -10.78
C PRO A 22 -12.56 -6.49 -10.04
N LEU A 23 -12.82 -5.89 -8.87
CA LEU A 23 -13.96 -6.27 -8.02
C LEU A 23 -15.32 -6.15 -8.74
N GLU A 24 -15.52 -5.10 -9.54
CA GLU A 24 -16.76 -4.90 -10.31
C GLU A 24 -17.02 -6.05 -11.29
N LEU A 25 -16.01 -6.46 -12.05
CA LEU A 25 -16.08 -7.60 -12.97
C LEU A 25 -16.29 -8.92 -12.23
N LYS A 26 -15.62 -9.11 -11.08
CA LYS A 26 -15.84 -10.31 -10.25
C LYS A 26 -17.28 -10.42 -9.75
N VAL A 27 -17.86 -9.32 -9.26
CA VAL A 27 -19.25 -9.30 -8.77
C VAL A 27 -20.21 -9.61 -9.91
N ARG A 28 -19.98 -9.04 -11.09
CA ARG A 28 -20.80 -9.32 -12.28
C ARG A 28 -20.70 -10.78 -12.72
N ILE A 29 -19.48 -11.30 -12.92
CA ILE A 29 -19.25 -12.71 -13.29
C ILE A 29 -19.86 -13.66 -12.25
N ASN A 30 -19.70 -13.35 -10.97
CA ASN A 30 -20.29 -14.15 -9.90
C ASN A 30 -21.83 -14.14 -9.96
N GLY A 31 -22.43 -12.96 -10.17
CA GLY A 31 -23.87 -12.82 -10.40
C GLY A 31 -24.34 -13.64 -11.60
N ASP A 32 -23.68 -13.49 -12.75
CA ASP A 32 -24.03 -14.17 -14.00
C ASP A 32 -23.92 -15.70 -13.86
N ILE A 33 -22.84 -16.20 -13.24
CA ILE A 33 -22.65 -17.64 -12.98
C ILE A 33 -23.70 -18.16 -11.99
N GLY A 34 -23.99 -17.42 -10.92
CA GLY A 34 -25.02 -17.79 -9.96
C GLY A 34 -26.40 -17.90 -10.61
N THR A 35 -26.75 -16.94 -11.46
CA THR A 35 -28.00 -16.94 -12.23
C THR A 35 -28.05 -18.08 -13.25
N GLU A 36 -26.95 -18.36 -13.96
CA GLU A 36 -26.91 -19.45 -14.94
C GLU A 36 -27.05 -20.83 -14.29
N ILE A 37 -26.40 -21.06 -13.15
CA ILE A 37 -26.57 -22.31 -12.38
C ILE A 37 -28.03 -22.47 -11.94
N GLN A 38 -28.64 -21.40 -11.44
CA GLN A 38 -30.04 -21.40 -11.00
C GLN A 38 -30.99 -21.68 -12.18
N ARG A 39 -30.79 -21.04 -13.33
CA ARG A 39 -31.58 -21.26 -14.56
C ARG A 39 -31.52 -22.71 -15.03
N ARG A 40 -30.33 -23.32 -14.97
CA ARG A 40 -30.15 -24.73 -15.33
C ARG A 40 -30.82 -25.69 -14.37
N MET A 41 -30.78 -25.41 -13.06
CA MET A 41 -31.53 -26.18 -12.08
C MET A 41 -33.05 -26.06 -12.28
N GLU A 42 -33.54 -24.87 -12.63
CA GLU A 42 -34.96 -24.64 -12.95
C GLU A 42 -35.41 -25.39 -14.21
N SER A 43 -34.49 -25.63 -15.15
CA SER A 43 -34.73 -26.50 -16.31
C SER A 43 -34.73 -28.00 -16.00
N GLY A 44 -34.53 -28.38 -14.73
CA GLY A 44 -34.58 -29.77 -14.26
C GLY A 44 -33.22 -30.48 -14.20
N GLN A 45 -32.11 -29.79 -14.47
CA GLN A 45 -30.77 -30.36 -14.31
C GLN A 45 -30.37 -30.45 -12.83
N THR A 46 -29.62 -31.50 -12.46
CA THR A 46 -29.07 -31.61 -11.11
C THR A 46 -27.80 -30.76 -10.97
N VAL A 47 -27.48 -30.33 -9.74
CA VAL A 47 -26.27 -29.51 -9.47
C VAL A 47 -24.99 -30.15 -10.02
N ASP A 48 -24.87 -31.47 -9.88
CA ASP A 48 -23.68 -32.19 -10.31
C ASP A 48 -23.57 -32.26 -11.84
N GLN A 49 -24.70 -32.34 -12.56
CA GLN A 49 -24.74 -32.24 -14.04
C GLN A 49 -24.33 -30.83 -14.50
N VAL A 50 -24.86 -29.79 -13.84
CA VAL A 50 -24.51 -28.40 -14.16
C VAL A 50 -23.02 -28.15 -13.99
N PHE A 51 -22.40 -28.66 -12.92
CA PHE A 51 -20.95 -28.51 -12.71
C PHE A 51 -20.13 -29.30 -13.72
N GLN A 52 -20.60 -30.47 -14.13
CA GLN A 52 -19.92 -31.26 -15.16
C GLN A 52 -19.94 -30.54 -16.52
N GLU A 53 -21.03 -29.86 -16.87
CA GLU A 53 -21.16 -29.08 -18.10
C GLU A 53 -20.39 -27.75 -18.04
N MET A 54 -20.38 -27.07 -16.90
CA MET A 54 -19.63 -25.82 -16.72
C MET A 54 -18.12 -26.03 -16.63
N GLY A 55 -17.67 -27.21 -16.20
CA GLY A 55 -16.26 -27.50 -15.95
C GLY A 55 -15.84 -27.16 -14.51
N SER A 56 -14.55 -27.30 -14.22
CA SER A 56 -14.06 -27.00 -12.89
C SER A 56 -14.03 -25.49 -12.62
N PRO A 57 -14.19 -25.03 -11.36
CA PRO A 57 -14.05 -23.62 -11.01
C PRO A 57 -12.73 -23.00 -11.47
N ASP A 58 -11.68 -23.80 -11.55
CA ASP A 58 -10.33 -23.34 -11.86
C ASP A 58 -10.17 -23.15 -13.38
N GLU A 59 -10.74 -24.04 -14.21
CA GLU A 59 -10.79 -23.88 -15.67
C GLU A 59 -11.66 -22.69 -16.08
N VAL A 60 -12.83 -22.54 -15.47
CA VAL A 60 -13.74 -21.40 -15.74
C VAL A 60 -13.05 -20.09 -15.34
N ALA A 61 -12.39 -20.03 -14.18
CA ALA A 61 -11.59 -18.88 -13.79
C ALA A 61 -10.44 -18.60 -14.78
N ALA A 62 -9.77 -19.63 -15.27
CA ALA A 62 -8.68 -19.49 -16.24
C ALA A 62 -9.18 -18.91 -17.56
N SER A 63 -10.34 -19.36 -18.06
CA SER A 63 -10.98 -18.80 -19.27
C SER A 63 -11.30 -17.32 -19.09
N PHE A 64 -11.95 -16.95 -17.98
CA PHE A 64 -12.24 -15.54 -17.67
C PHE A 64 -10.95 -14.71 -17.52
N ASN A 65 -9.91 -15.25 -16.90
CA ASN A 65 -8.62 -14.55 -16.77
C ASN A 65 -7.94 -14.35 -18.12
N HIS A 66 -8.10 -15.28 -19.07
CA HIS A 66 -7.56 -15.17 -20.43
C HIS A 66 -8.35 -14.16 -21.25
N GLU A 67 -9.69 -14.27 -21.23
CA GLU A 67 -10.61 -13.39 -21.97
C GLU A 67 -10.49 -11.94 -21.49
N PHE A 68 -10.42 -11.72 -20.17
CA PHE A 68 -10.25 -10.40 -19.58
C PHE A 68 -8.78 -10.12 -19.20
N SER A 69 -7.81 -10.73 -19.89
CA SER A 69 -6.38 -10.55 -19.62
C SER A 69 -5.93 -9.08 -19.72
N GLU A 70 -6.61 -8.29 -20.56
CA GLU A 70 -6.40 -6.84 -20.66
C GLU A 70 -6.79 -6.08 -19.38
N PHE A 71 -7.60 -6.68 -18.49
CA PHE A 71 -8.00 -6.15 -17.19
C PHE A 71 -7.24 -6.80 -16.02
N GLU A 72 -6.28 -7.70 -16.27
CA GLU A 72 -5.51 -8.39 -15.22
C GLU A 72 -4.79 -7.36 -14.32
N ILE A 73 -5.08 -7.41 -13.02
CA ILE A 73 -4.40 -6.60 -12.01
C ILE A 73 -3.13 -7.36 -11.58
N ARG A 74 -2.03 -7.18 -12.32
CA ARG A 74 -0.72 -7.67 -11.87
C ARG A 74 -0.22 -6.83 -10.70
N LYS A 75 -0.41 -7.35 -9.48
CA LYS A 75 0.08 -6.72 -8.24
C LYS A 75 1.60 -6.81 -8.21
N ASN A 76 2.29 -5.67 -8.19
CA ASN A 76 3.74 -5.64 -8.15
C ASN A 76 4.26 -6.03 -6.75
N PRO A 77 5.10 -7.07 -6.59
CA PRO A 77 5.62 -7.49 -5.29
C PRO A 77 6.46 -6.42 -4.59
N ILE A 78 7.01 -5.44 -5.32
CA ILE A 78 7.77 -4.30 -4.80
C ILE A 78 6.98 -3.51 -3.76
N ARG A 79 5.64 -3.56 -3.76
CA ARG A 79 4.81 -2.93 -2.73
C ARG A 79 5.21 -3.35 -1.31
N PHE A 80 5.58 -4.61 -1.10
CA PHE A 80 5.97 -5.10 0.23
C PHE A 80 7.31 -4.52 0.70
N LEU A 81 8.21 -4.16 -0.22
CA LEU A 81 9.45 -3.47 0.11
C LEU A 81 9.17 -2.15 0.84
N PHE A 82 8.22 -1.35 0.33
CA PHE A 82 7.84 -0.08 0.95
C PHE A 82 7.23 -0.26 2.35
N LEU A 83 6.43 -1.31 2.55
CA LEU A 83 5.90 -1.63 3.88
C LEU A 83 7.00 -2.04 4.85
N ILE A 84 7.93 -2.89 4.42
CA ILE A 84 9.07 -3.31 5.25
C ILE A 84 9.92 -2.10 5.63
N MET A 85 10.21 -1.20 4.68
CA MET A 85 10.96 0.03 4.96
C MET A 85 10.24 0.93 5.98
N ALA A 86 8.91 1.08 5.87
CA ALA A 86 8.13 1.86 6.83
C ALA A 86 8.17 1.25 8.24
N VAL A 87 8.01 -0.08 8.35
CA VAL A 87 8.07 -0.78 9.65
C VAL A 87 9.46 -0.70 10.26
N MET A 88 10.51 -0.87 9.47
CA MET A 88 11.90 -0.76 9.93
C MET A 88 12.21 0.65 10.44
N ALA A 89 11.77 1.69 9.73
CA ALA A 89 11.94 3.07 10.17
C ALA A 89 11.20 3.34 11.50
N ALA A 90 9.95 2.87 11.62
CA ALA A 90 9.18 3.01 12.86
C ALA A 90 9.82 2.26 14.04
N ALA A 91 10.31 1.04 13.81
CA ALA A 91 10.97 0.23 14.83
C ALA A 91 12.30 0.85 15.28
N GLY A 92 13.07 1.41 14.34
CA GLY A 92 14.31 2.12 14.64
C GLY A 92 14.08 3.35 15.53
N GLU A 93 13.08 4.16 15.20
CA GLU A 93 12.73 5.35 16.01
C GLU A 93 12.22 4.96 17.40
N LEU A 94 11.39 3.91 17.50
CA LEU A 94 10.91 3.41 18.78
C LEU A 94 12.06 2.89 19.66
N TRP A 95 13.04 2.21 19.07
CA TRP A 95 14.22 1.74 19.77
C TRP A 95 15.08 2.91 20.26
N TYR A 96 15.27 3.93 19.41
CA TYR A 96 16.00 5.16 19.75
C TYR A 96 15.35 5.90 20.93
N ILE A 97 14.03 6.13 20.88
CA ILE A 97 13.26 6.76 21.97
C ILE A 97 13.42 5.96 23.27
N ARG A 98 13.36 4.62 23.19
CA ARG A 98 13.52 3.77 24.37
C ARG A 98 14.91 3.88 24.99
N ALA A 99 15.96 3.90 24.17
CA ALA A 99 17.34 4.09 24.64
C ALA A 99 17.51 5.46 25.32
N LEU A 100 16.89 6.50 24.76
CA LEU A 100 16.85 7.84 25.33
C LEU A 100 16.18 7.89 26.71
N LEU A 101 15.00 7.28 26.84
CA LEU A 101 14.29 7.20 28.12
C LEU A 101 15.11 6.46 29.19
N GLN A 102 15.84 5.41 28.80
CA GLN A 102 16.74 4.71 29.72
C GLN A 102 17.90 5.60 30.20
N MET A 103 18.51 6.39 29.32
CA MET A 103 19.55 7.33 29.71
C MET A 103 19.02 8.44 30.63
N GLN A 104 17.82 8.96 30.37
CA GLN A 104 17.20 9.98 31.21
C GLN A 104 16.94 9.46 32.63
N ASN A 105 16.34 8.27 32.76
CA ASN A 105 16.11 7.62 34.06
C ASN A 105 17.42 7.39 34.83
N MET A 106 18.50 7.05 34.11
CA MET A 106 19.82 6.86 34.71
C MET A 106 20.45 8.18 35.15
N ALA A 107 20.30 9.25 34.37
CA ALA A 107 20.84 10.58 34.69
C ALA A 107 20.13 11.22 35.89
N GLU A 108 18.81 11.06 35.98
CA GLU A 108 18.01 11.47 37.14
C GLU A 108 18.46 10.73 38.41
N SER A 109 18.75 9.42 38.30
CA SER A 109 19.31 8.64 39.41
C SER A 109 20.70 9.11 39.88
N LEU A 110 21.45 9.80 39.02
CA LEU A 110 22.81 10.28 39.28
C LEU A 110 22.88 11.77 39.65
N ASN A 111 21.73 12.46 39.78
CA ASN A 111 21.60 13.88 40.10
C ASN A 111 22.49 14.80 39.23
N ARG A 112 22.70 14.45 37.96
CA ARG A 112 23.49 15.26 37.01
C ARG A 112 22.57 16.23 36.27
N ILE A 113 22.75 17.53 36.54
CA ILE A 113 22.03 18.68 35.96
C ILE A 113 22.33 18.89 34.45
N PHE A 114 23.16 18.06 33.82
CA PHE A 114 23.77 18.37 32.51
C PHE A 114 23.08 17.82 31.26
N LEU A 115 21.96 17.11 31.37
CA LEU A 115 21.20 16.72 30.18
C LEU A 115 20.01 17.66 30.04
N ASN A 116 20.13 18.71 29.22
CA ASN A 116 18.97 19.41 28.69
C ASN A 116 18.23 18.44 27.76
N PRO A 117 17.07 17.88 28.14
CA PRO A 117 16.35 16.93 27.32
C PRO A 117 15.50 17.64 26.24
N GLU A 118 15.38 18.97 26.28
CA GLU A 118 14.54 19.74 25.36
C GLU A 118 15.09 19.83 23.93
N GLU A 119 16.40 19.65 23.72
CA GLU A 119 17.03 19.73 22.39
C GLU A 119 17.04 18.39 21.63
N PHE A 120 16.33 17.37 22.13
CA PHE A 120 16.46 16.01 21.62
C PHE A 120 15.22 15.52 20.85
N GLY A 121 15.40 15.30 19.55
CA GLY A 121 14.65 14.30 18.77
C GLY A 121 13.35 14.76 18.13
N ARG A 122 12.94 16.03 18.24
CA ARG A 122 11.71 16.49 17.55
C ARG A 122 11.89 16.48 16.02
N GLY A 123 13.05 16.95 15.55
CA GLY A 123 13.41 16.88 14.13
C GLY A 123 13.49 15.44 13.61
N SER A 124 14.02 14.51 14.43
CA SER A 124 14.17 13.10 14.05
C SER A 124 12.83 12.40 13.86
N VAL A 125 11.90 12.61 14.80
CA VAL A 125 10.55 12.03 14.74
C VAL A 125 9.77 12.58 13.55
N ILE A 126 9.88 13.88 13.26
CA ILE A 126 9.21 14.51 12.11
C ILE A 126 9.75 13.95 10.78
N ALA A 127 11.07 13.80 10.65
CA ALA A 127 11.70 13.21 9.46
C ALA A 127 11.25 11.75 9.23
N VAL A 128 11.22 10.94 10.30
CA VAL A 128 10.76 9.54 10.23
C VAL A 128 9.29 9.46 9.87
N CYS A 129 8.43 10.32 10.45
CA CYS A 129 7.03 10.43 10.05
C CYS A 129 6.88 10.76 8.56
N GLY A 130 7.68 11.70 8.05
CA GLY A 130 7.72 12.06 6.63
C GLY A 130 8.15 10.90 5.73
N PHE A 131 9.17 10.15 6.12
CA PHE A 131 9.63 8.95 5.41
C PHE A 131 8.58 7.83 5.39
N ILE A 132 7.91 7.58 6.53
CA ILE A 132 6.83 6.59 6.64
C ILE A 132 5.66 6.99 5.74
N ALA A 133 5.25 8.27 5.74
CA ALA A 133 4.20 8.77 4.86
C ALA A 133 4.53 8.52 3.38
N GLY A 134 5.78 8.78 2.98
CA GLY A 134 6.27 8.50 1.63
C GLY A 134 6.27 7.01 1.27
N CYS A 135 6.67 6.14 2.20
CA CYS A 135 6.63 4.69 2.01
C CYS A 135 5.18 4.17 1.87
N ILE A 136 4.24 4.66 2.69
CA ILE A 136 2.83 4.30 2.61
C ILE A 136 2.23 4.78 1.27
N ALA A 137 2.56 5.99 0.85
CA ALA A 137 2.12 6.51 -0.44
C ALA A 137 2.70 5.70 -1.62
N ALA A 138 3.98 5.32 -1.56
CA ALA A 138 4.62 4.44 -2.54
C ALA A 138 3.98 3.04 -2.59
N TYR A 139 3.65 2.47 -1.42
CA TYR A 139 2.90 1.22 -1.32
C TYR A 139 1.58 1.30 -2.07
N PHE A 140 0.80 2.37 -1.85
CA PHE A 140 -0.48 2.55 -2.51
C PHE A 140 -0.35 2.74 -4.02
N ILE A 141 0.64 3.50 -4.50
CA ILE A 141 0.91 3.59 -5.95
C ILE A 141 1.24 2.21 -6.54
N ALA A 142 2.10 1.44 -5.87
CA ALA A 142 2.47 0.09 -6.31
C ALA A 142 1.30 -0.90 -6.23
N LEU A 143 0.35 -0.67 -5.32
CA LEU A 143 -0.89 -1.44 -5.17
C LEU A 143 -1.90 -1.12 -6.28
N TYR A 144 -2.11 0.16 -6.59
CA TYR A 144 -3.13 0.62 -7.54
C TYR A 144 -2.73 0.39 -9.00
N GLY A 145 -1.43 0.39 -9.30
CA GLY A 145 -0.96 0.25 -10.69
C GLY A 145 -1.40 1.42 -11.56
N ARG A 146 -1.68 1.19 -12.85
CA ARG A 146 -2.09 2.23 -13.82
C ARG A 146 -3.60 2.26 -14.13
N LYS A 147 -4.45 1.49 -13.46
CA LYS A 147 -5.85 1.23 -13.89
C LYS A 147 -6.91 1.66 -12.86
N GLU A 148 -6.55 2.47 -11.88
CA GLU A 148 -7.42 2.82 -10.76
C GLU A 148 -8.04 4.21 -10.87
N THR A 149 -9.06 4.48 -10.05
CA THR A 149 -9.79 5.76 -10.05
C THR A 149 -8.92 6.93 -9.63
N TYR A 150 -9.09 8.10 -10.27
CA TYR A 150 -8.36 9.33 -9.96
C TYR A 150 -8.44 9.77 -8.48
N VAL A 151 -9.54 9.46 -7.77
CA VAL A 151 -9.71 9.76 -6.34
C VAL A 151 -8.66 9.08 -5.45
N LYS A 152 -8.24 7.86 -5.80
CA LYS A 152 -7.21 7.12 -5.05
C LYS A 152 -5.83 7.76 -5.21
N TYR A 153 -5.49 8.23 -6.42
CA TYR A 153 -4.24 8.97 -6.65
C TYR A 153 -4.23 10.32 -5.94
N ARG A 154 -5.37 11.01 -5.80
CA ARG A 154 -5.47 12.25 -5.00
C ARG A 154 -5.03 12.04 -3.55
N LYS A 155 -5.39 10.91 -2.94
CA LYS A 155 -4.93 10.57 -1.57
C LYS A 155 -3.41 10.39 -1.50
N CYS A 156 -2.82 9.75 -2.52
CA CYS A 156 -1.36 9.58 -2.61
C CYS A 156 -0.65 10.93 -2.79
N ILE A 157 -1.20 11.84 -3.60
CA ILE A 157 -0.70 13.22 -3.74
C ILE A 157 -0.68 13.91 -2.38
N ILE A 158 -1.81 13.93 -1.67
CA ILE A 158 -1.90 14.59 -0.37
C ILE A 158 -0.91 13.98 0.63
N LEU A 159 -0.86 12.65 0.71
CA LEU A 159 0.02 11.96 1.66
C LEU A 159 1.51 12.23 1.37
N SER A 160 1.91 12.21 0.09
CA SER A 160 3.29 12.52 -0.31
C SER A 160 3.64 14.00 -0.15
N ALA A 161 2.69 14.91 -0.37
CA ALA A 161 2.90 16.35 -0.13
C ALA A 161 3.08 16.64 1.37
N VAL A 162 2.26 16.02 2.23
CA VAL A 162 2.41 16.11 3.68
C VAL A 162 3.75 15.52 4.13
N GLY A 163 4.13 14.36 3.60
CA GLY A 163 5.43 13.74 3.90
C GLY A 163 6.63 14.59 3.45
N PHE A 164 6.52 15.25 2.29
CA PHE A 164 7.54 16.17 1.80
C PHE A 164 7.65 17.42 2.70
N LEU A 165 6.54 18.03 3.07
CA LEU A 165 6.51 19.17 4.00
C LEU A 165 7.09 18.80 5.36
N ALA A 166 6.80 17.59 5.87
CA ALA A 166 7.40 17.08 7.10
C ALA A 166 8.94 17.00 6.98
N GLY A 167 9.48 16.46 5.87
CA GLY A 167 10.92 16.46 5.62
C GLY A 167 11.53 17.86 5.53
N MET A 168 10.85 18.81 4.87
CA MET A 168 11.31 20.21 4.86
C MET A 168 11.33 20.83 6.26
N THR A 169 10.30 20.57 7.08
CA THR A 169 10.27 21.08 8.46
C THR A 169 11.36 20.44 9.31
N ALA A 170 11.66 19.16 9.13
CA ALA A 170 12.75 18.49 9.83
C ALA A 170 14.12 19.07 9.44
N ALA A 171 14.34 19.33 8.15
CA ALA A 171 15.60 19.90 7.65
C ALA A 171 15.93 21.30 8.18
N VAL A 172 14.91 22.08 8.58
CA VAL A 172 15.09 23.43 9.17
C VAL A 172 15.35 23.36 10.68
N LEU A 173 15.05 22.23 11.33
CA LEU A 173 15.27 22.05 12.76
C LEU A 173 16.73 21.63 13.03
N PRO A 174 17.46 22.35 13.90
CA PRO A 174 18.87 22.08 14.20
C PRO A 174 19.10 20.70 14.86
N GLU A 175 18.05 20.11 15.42
CA GLU A 175 18.06 18.83 16.15
C GLU A 175 17.82 17.58 15.26
N SER A 176 17.69 17.77 13.94
CA SER A 176 17.40 16.68 12.99
C SER A 176 18.59 15.73 12.73
N THR A 177 19.76 16.00 13.34
CA THR A 177 21.06 15.37 13.05
C THR A 177 21.12 13.85 13.27
N GLY A 178 20.07 13.20 13.75
CA GLY A 178 20.03 11.77 14.07
C GLY A 178 19.18 10.86 13.16
N ALA A 179 18.17 11.37 12.44
CA ALA A 179 17.27 10.49 11.68
C ALA A 179 17.59 10.49 10.19
N LEU A 180 17.96 9.32 9.66
CA LEU A 180 17.94 8.99 8.23
C LEU A 180 18.41 10.16 7.34
N GLN A 181 19.69 10.52 7.44
CA GLN A 181 20.29 11.53 6.57
C GLN A 181 21.32 10.86 5.67
N TRP A 182 21.25 11.17 4.37
CA TRP A 182 22.30 10.83 3.42
C TRP A 182 23.19 12.05 3.23
N LYS A 183 24.46 11.90 3.59
CA LYS A 183 25.49 12.90 3.30
C LYS A 183 26.13 12.52 1.97
N ILE A 184 25.87 13.31 0.95
CA ILE A 184 26.45 13.14 -0.38
C ILE A 184 27.57 14.16 -0.50
N PRO A 185 28.85 13.74 -0.61
CA PRO A 185 29.95 14.68 -0.77
C PRO A 185 29.82 15.39 -2.12
N PHE A 186 29.80 16.72 -2.11
CA PHE A 186 29.67 17.56 -3.30
C PHE A 186 30.74 18.65 -3.31
N GLY A 187 31.90 18.33 -3.88
CA GLY A 187 33.06 19.22 -3.92
C GLY A 187 33.62 19.46 -2.51
N MET A 188 33.58 20.71 -2.04
CA MET A 188 34.04 21.12 -0.70
C MET A 188 32.91 21.15 0.34
N SER A 189 31.71 20.68 -0.01
CA SER A 189 30.53 20.73 0.87
C SER A 189 29.80 19.40 0.90
N ASP A 190 29.15 19.09 2.02
CA ASP A 190 28.28 17.92 2.14
C ASP A 190 26.83 18.33 1.85
N LEU A 191 26.22 17.69 0.85
CA LEU A 191 24.78 17.78 0.63
C LEU A 191 24.09 16.80 1.57
N VAL A 192 23.36 17.31 2.54
CA VAL A 192 22.54 16.50 3.45
C VAL A 192 21.15 16.35 2.84
N VAL A 193 20.79 15.14 2.45
CA VAL A 193 19.47 14.83 1.88
C VAL A 193 18.77 13.81 2.75
N GLU A 194 17.53 14.11 3.13
CA GLU A 194 16.67 13.14 3.79
C GLU A 194 16.05 12.20 2.74
N PRO A 195 16.21 10.88 2.86
CA PRO A 195 15.57 9.90 1.98
C PRO A 195 14.04 10.06 1.94
N GLY A 196 13.46 10.56 3.03
CA GLY A 196 12.05 10.94 3.13
C GLY A 196 11.64 11.98 2.09
N MET A 197 12.47 13.00 1.85
CA MET A 197 12.18 13.99 0.82
C MET A 197 12.21 13.37 -0.59
N ILE A 198 13.22 12.54 -0.86
CA ILE A 198 13.38 11.90 -2.19
C ILE A 198 12.17 11.02 -2.52
N ILE A 199 11.80 10.11 -1.60
CA ILE A 199 10.68 9.18 -1.85
C ILE A 199 9.37 9.95 -2.02
N ASN A 200 9.13 10.99 -1.22
CA ASN A 200 7.92 11.80 -1.34
C ASN A 200 7.85 12.57 -2.66
N ILE A 201 8.96 13.15 -3.15
CA ILE A 201 9.00 13.82 -4.46
C ILE A 201 8.69 12.82 -5.59
N VAL A 202 9.35 11.67 -5.59
CA VAL A 202 9.17 10.65 -6.64
C VAL A 202 7.73 10.15 -6.67
N VAL A 203 7.17 9.85 -5.50
CA VAL A 203 5.77 9.41 -5.34
C VAL A 203 4.78 10.51 -5.75
N LEU A 204 5.06 11.77 -5.42
CA LEU A 204 4.23 12.91 -5.81
C LEU A 204 4.17 13.03 -7.34
N ILE A 205 5.32 13.03 -8.02
CA ILE A 205 5.41 13.11 -9.48
C ILE A 205 4.63 11.97 -10.14
N MET A 206 4.83 10.73 -9.66
CA MET A 206 4.11 9.57 -10.19
C MET A 206 2.60 9.67 -9.95
N SER A 207 2.17 10.08 -8.76
CA SER A 207 0.76 10.20 -8.40
C SER A 207 0.05 11.26 -9.26
N VAL A 208 0.70 12.41 -9.48
CA VAL A 208 0.18 13.48 -10.34
C VAL A 208 0.05 12.99 -11.78
N LYS A 209 1.09 12.34 -12.32
CA LYS A 209 1.06 11.77 -13.68
C LYS A 209 -0.11 10.80 -13.86
N TYR A 210 -0.29 9.87 -12.92
CA TYR A 210 -1.38 8.89 -12.99
C TYR A 210 -2.76 9.52 -12.78
N PHE A 211 -2.86 10.54 -11.92
CA PHE A 211 -4.08 11.30 -11.72
C PHE A 211 -4.57 11.95 -13.02
N TYR A 212 -3.71 12.68 -13.73
CA TYR A 212 -4.09 13.34 -14.99
C TYR A 212 -4.43 12.32 -16.09
N THR A 213 -3.61 11.27 -16.24
CA THR A 213 -3.86 10.21 -17.22
C THR A 213 -5.23 9.55 -17.02
N GLN A 214 -5.67 9.38 -15.77
CA GLN A 214 -6.96 8.76 -15.47
C GLN A 214 -8.13 9.75 -15.51
N LYS A 215 -7.88 11.02 -15.23
CA LYS A 215 -8.90 12.06 -15.38
C LYS A 215 -9.29 12.25 -16.84
N GLU A 216 -8.31 12.26 -17.75
CA GLU A 216 -8.56 12.38 -19.20
C GLU A 216 -9.33 11.19 -19.77
N LYS A 217 -9.10 9.98 -19.26
CA LYS A 217 -9.82 8.78 -19.71
C LYS A 217 -11.29 8.70 -19.27
N ASN A 218 -11.66 9.46 -18.23
CA ASN A 218 -13.00 9.43 -17.64
C ASN A 218 -13.77 10.75 -17.86
N SER A 219 -13.23 11.66 -18.68
CA SER A 219 -13.85 12.93 -19.08
C SER A 219 -14.33 12.86 -20.52
#